data_AF-A0A090WGS8-F1
#
_entry.id   AF-A0A090WGS8-F1
#
_cell.length_a   1.000
_cell.length_b   1.000
_cell.length_c   1.000
_cell.angle_alpha   90.00
_cell.angle_beta   90.00
_cell.angle_gamma   90.00
#
_symmetry.space_group_name_H-M   'P 1'
#
loop_
_entity.id
_entity.type
_entity.pdbx_description
1 polymer ?
#
loop_
_entity_poly.entity_id
_entity_poly.type
_entity_poly.pdbx_seq_one_letter_code
_entity_poly.pdbx_strand_id
1 'polypeptide(L)'
;MDLAEKMIKLSGFVPYEQIDIKVIGLRPGEKLFEELLNDKAKTLQTHHKKIMRAKDQVLCMEEVNDFVIDIAAAAEQQNNTLVVKKLKELIPEFLSQNSIYEELDKDVKIRT
;
A
#
# COMPACT_ATOMS: atom_id res chain seq x y z
N MET A 1 -1.25 -18.19 -8.93
CA MET A 1 -1.91 -19.46 -9.29
C MET A 1 -1.37 -20.60 -8.43
N ASP A 2 -0.05 -20.79 -8.40
CA ASP A 2 0.64 -21.88 -7.71
C ASP A 2 0.25 -22.11 -6.25
N LEU A 3 0.07 -21.04 -5.47
CA LEU A 3 -0.31 -21.18 -4.06
C LEU A 3 -1.70 -21.80 -3.91
N ALA A 4 -2.69 -21.31 -4.67
CA ALA A 4 -4.06 -21.83 -4.62
C ALA A 4 -4.10 -23.30 -5.04
N GLU A 5 -3.40 -23.67 -6.11
CA GLU A 5 -3.30 -25.07 -6.54
C GLU A 5 -2.61 -25.96 -5.51
N LYS A 6 -1.53 -25.48 -4.87
CA LYS A 6 -0.85 -26.20 -3.79
C LYS A 6 -1.78 -26.41 -2.60
N MET A 7 -2.57 -25.40 -2.23
CA MET A 7 -3.54 -25.52 -1.14
C MET A 7 -4.59 -26.60 -1.44
N ILE A 8 -5.17 -26.61 -2.64
CA ILE A 8 -6.13 -27.64 -3.07
C ILE A 8 -5.52 -29.05 -3.01
N LYS A 9 -4.30 -29.21 -3.53
CA LYS A 9 -3.56 -30.49 -3.49
C LYS A 9 -3.26 -30.94 -2.06
N LEU A 10 -2.82 -30.03 -1.19
CA LEU A 10 -2.56 -30.32 0.23
C LEU A 10 -3.83 -30.72 0.98
N SER A 11 -5.00 -30.28 0.51
CA SER A 11 -6.30 -30.72 1.02
C SER A 11 -6.78 -32.05 0.44
N GLY A 12 -6.00 -32.72 -0.42
CA GLY A 12 -6.33 -34.03 -0.99
C GLY A 12 -7.20 -33.99 -2.25
N PHE A 13 -7.37 -32.82 -2.87
CA PHE A 13 -8.19 -32.64 -4.08
C PHE A 13 -7.33 -32.37 -5.31
N VAL A 14 -7.88 -32.66 -6.50
CA VAL A 14 -7.28 -32.34 -7.79
C VAL A 14 -7.81 -30.97 -8.27
N PRO A 15 -6.94 -29.95 -8.42
CA PRO A 15 -7.34 -28.65 -8.94
C PRO A 15 -7.96 -28.76 -10.34
N TYR A 16 -8.93 -27.89 -10.64
CA TYR A 16 -9.69 -27.82 -11.90
C TYR A 16 -10.56 -29.03 -12.25
N GLU A 17 -10.43 -30.15 -11.54
CA GLU A 17 -11.33 -31.30 -11.66
C GLU A 17 -12.36 -31.33 -10.54
N GLN A 18 -11.90 -31.22 -9.29
CA GLN A 18 -12.76 -31.28 -8.10
C GLN A 18 -13.04 -29.89 -7.53
N ILE A 19 -12.07 -28.97 -7.67
CA ILE A 19 -12.18 -27.58 -7.21
C ILE A 19 -11.62 -26.66 -8.29
N ASP A 20 -12.48 -25.84 -8.89
CA ASP A 20 -12.14 -24.89 -9.93
C ASP A 20 -11.52 -23.59 -9.35
N ILE A 21 -10.63 -22.94 -10.10
CA ILE A 21 -10.03 -21.65 -9.73
C ILE A 21 -10.46 -20.61 -10.76
N LYS A 22 -11.14 -19.55 -10.30
CA LYS A 22 -11.61 -18.45 -11.14
C LYS A 22 -10.85 -17.16 -10.84
N VAL A 23 -10.38 -16.50 -11.88
CA VAL A 23 -9.75 -15.17 -11.78
C VAL A 23 -10.84 -14.10 -11.81
N ILE A 24 -10.97 -13.33 -10.73
CA ILE A 24 -12.00 -12.29 -10.58
C ILE A 24 -11.46 -10.86 -10.75
N GLY A 25 -10.18 -10.72 -11.09
CA GLY A 25 -9.49 -9.43 -11.18
C GLY A 25 -9.00 -8.90 -9.84
N LEU A 26 -8.32 -7.76 -9.88
CA LEU A 26 -7.81 -7.06 -8.70
C LEU A 26 -8.90 -6.21 -8.05
N ARG A 27 -8.90 -6.15 -6.72
CA ARG A 27 -9.81 -5.28 -5.97
C ARG A 27 -9.35 -3.82 -6.02
N PRO A 28 -10.26 -2.86 -5.78
CA PRO A 28 -9.87 -1.46 -5.77
C PRO A 28 -8.76 -1.17 -4.76
N GLY A 29 -7.64 -0.58 -5.20
CA GLY A 29 -6.48 -0.31 -4.34
C GLY A 29 -5.44 -1.43 -4.27
N GLU A 30 -5.69 -2.59 -4.89
CA GLU A 30 -4.82 -3.77 -4.79
C GLU A 30 -3.66 -3.71 -5.80
N LYS A 31 -2.43 -3.91 -5.30
CA LYS A 31 -1.22 -4.01 -6.13
C LYS A 31 -1.02 -5.44 -6.62
N LEU A 32 -0.56 -5.60 -7.87
CA LEU A 32 -0.21 -6.92 -8.42
C LEU A 32 1.14 -7.45 -7.90
N PHE A 33 2.06 -6.53 -7.61
CA PHE A 33 3.37 -6.81 -7.06
C PHE A 33 3.68 -5.83 -5.94
N GLU A 34 4.23 -6.34 -4.84
CA GLU A 34 4.74 -5.52 -3.74
C GLU A 34 6.18 -5.09 -4.05
N GLU A 35 6.51 -3.86 -3.65
CA GLU A 35 7.87 -3.35 -3.69
C GLU A 35 8.67 -3.97 -2.53
N LEU A 36 9.81 -4.60 -2.81
CA LEU A 36 10.63 -5.27 -1.78
C LEU A 36 11.19 -4.27 -0.77
N LEU A 37 11.59 -3.08 -1.26
CA LEU A 37 12.04 -1.92 -0.51
C LEU A 37 11.75 -0.68 -1.37
N ASN A 38 11.32 0.44 -0.77
CA ASN A 38 11.17 1.69 -1.50
C ASN A 38 12.53 2.12 -2.09
N ASP A 39 12.61 2.35 -3.40
CA ASP A 39 13.85 2.75 -4.10
C ASP A 39 14.51 4.02 -3.52
N LYS A 40 13.73 4.84 -2.81
CA LYS A 40 14.20 6.07 -2.13
C LYS A 40 14.72 5.83 -0.71
N ALA A 41 14.32 4.74 -0.05
CA ALA A 41 14.74 4.45 1.31
C ALA A 41 16.19 3.94 1.27
N LYS A 42 17.13 4.76 1.75
CA LYS A 42 18.53 4.33 1.85
C LYS A 42 18.62 3.22 2.89
N THR A 43 18.87 1.99 2.46
CA THR A 43 19.14 0.89 3.38
C THR A 43 20.59 0.92 3.82
N LEU A 44 20.80 0.79 5.13
CA LEU A 44 22.12 0.68 5.75
C LEU A 44 22.30 -0.77 6.21
N GLN A 45 23.45 -1.36 5.87
CA GLN A 45 23.77 -2.71 6.33
C GLN A 45 23.93 -2.73 7.85
N THR A 46 23.51 -3.83 8.46
CA THR A 46 23.85 -4.15 9.85
C THR A 46 24.97 -5.20 9.89
N HIS A 47 25.39 -5.62 11.08
CA HIS A 47 26.35 -6.72 11.24
C HIS A 47 25.85 -8.05 10.65
N HIS A 48 24.53 -8.26 10.54
CA HIS A 48 23.95 -9.48 10.00
C HIS A 48 23.51 -9.28 8.55
N LYS A 49 24.01 -10.13 7.63
CA LYS A 49 23.82 -9.99 6.18
C LYS A 49 22.36 -9.98 5.70
N LYS A 50 21.43 -10.55 6.48
CA LYS A 50 19.99 -10.57 6.17
C LYS A 50 19.18 -9.47 6.86
N ILE A 51 19.82 -8.59 7.65
CA ILE A 51 19.15 -7.52 8.38
C ILE A 51 19.68 -6.18 7.89
N MET A 52 18.77 -5.33 7.42
CA MET A 52 19.06 -4.00 6.90
C MET A 52 18.27 -2.97 7.70
N ARG A 53 18.82 -1.76 7.87
CA ARG A 53 18.13 -0.63 8.51
C ARG A 53 17.66 0.33 7.44
N ALA A 54 16.36 0.56 7.34
CA ALA A 54 15.81 1.64 6.52
C ALA A 54 16.17 3.00 7.16
N LYS A 55 16.71 3.93 6.36
CA LYS A 55 16.88 5.32 6.75
C LYS A 55 15.82 6.14 6.02
N ASP A 56 14.94 6.74 6.81
CA ASP A 56 13.89 7.62 6.32
C ASP A 56 14.02 9.04 6.90
N GLN A 57 13.32 9.99 6.29
CA GLN A 57 13.21 11.34 6.80
C GLN A 57 12.21 11.38 7.95
N VAL A 58 12.49 12.19 8.97
CA VAL A 58 11.63 12.36 10.13
C VAL A 58 10.85 13.66 9.95
N LEU A 59 9.52 13.57 9.95
CA LEU A 59 8.63 14.72 10.02
C LEU A 59 8.52 15.21 11.48
N CYS A 60 8.27 16.50 11.67
CA CYS A 60 8.00 17.02 13.02
C CYS A 60 6.72 16.40 13.58
N MET A 61 6.73 16.05 14.87
CA MET A 61 5.55 15.46 15.53
C MET A 61 4.34 16.39 15.52
N GLU A 62 4.57 17.70 15.63
CA GLU A 62 3.50 18.71 15.57
C GLU A 62 2.82 18.70 14.20
N GLU A 63 3.61 18.69 13.11
CA GLU A 63 3.09 18.62 11.74
C GLU A 63 2.28 17.34 11.52
N VAL A 64 2.76 16.19 12.00
CA VAL A 64 2.05 14.91 11.89
C VAL A 64 0.72 14.95 12.64
N ASN A 65 0.69 15.54 13.83
CA ASN A 65 -0.55 15.66 14.62
C ASN A 65 -1.59 16.52 13.90
N ASP A 66 -1.18 17.64 13.30
CA ASP A 66 -2.08 18.51 12.54
C ASP A 66 -2.71 17.76 11.36
N PHE A 67 -1.91 16.99 10.62
CA PHE A 67 -2.43 16.14 9.54
C PHE A 67 -3.41 15.08 10.03
N VAL A 68 -3.13 14.43 11.17
CA VAL A 68 -4.01 13.41 11.74
C VAL A 68 -5.36 14.01 12.12
N ILE A 69 -5.37 15.21 12.73
CA ILE A 69 -6.61 15.94 13.08
C ILE A 69 -7.41 16.27 11.82
N ASP A 70 -6.75 16.81 10.79
CA ASP A 70 -7.38 17.13 9.50
C ASP A 70 -8.02 15.91 8.83
N ILE A 71 -7.31 14.78 8.81
CA ILE A 71 -7.78 13.52 8.23
C ILE A 71 -8.98 12.99 9.03
N ALA A 72 -8.92 13.03 10.36
CA ALA A 72 -10.01 12.59 11.23
C ALA A 72 -11.27 13.43 11.00
N ALA A 73 -11.13 14.76 10.93
CA ALA A 73 -12.25 15.65 10.65
C ALA A 73 -12.89 15.39 9.27
N ALA A 74 -12.10 15.07 8.24
CA ALA A 74 -12.61 14.70 6.92
C ALA A 74 -13.35 13.34 6.94
N ALA A 75 -12.85 12.39 7.74
CA ALA A 75 -13.47 11.08 7.90
C ALA A 75 -14.80 11.15 8.67
N GLU A 76 -14.90 11.98 9.70
CA GLU A 76 -16.15 12.25 10.44
C GLU A 76 -17.24 12.82 9.52
N GLN A 77 -16.86 13.59 8.51
CA GLN A 77 -17.75 14.12 7.48
C GLN A 77 -18.06 13.11 6.36
N GLN A 78 -17.57 11.87 6.46
CA GLN A 78 -17.69 10.82 5.44
C GLN A 78 -17.17 11.24 4.06
N ASN A 79 -16.22 12.17 4.01
CA ASN A 79 -15.67 12.68 2.77
C ASN A 79 -14.41 11.89 2.37
N ASN A 80 -14.61 10.70 1.81
CA ASN A 80 -13.51 9.79 1.46
C ASN A 80 -12.52 10.40 0.46
N THR A 81 -13.00 11.20 -0.50
CA THR A 81 -12.13 11.89 -1.46
C THR A 81 -11.19 12.87 -0.76
N LEU A 82 -11.69 13.63 0.21
CA LEU A 82 -10.87 14.55 1.00
C LEU A 82 -9.90 13.81 1.91
N VAL A 83 -10.33 12.71 2.54
CA VAL A 83 -9.46 11.84 3.35
C VAL A 83 -8.29 11.34 2.52
N VAL A 84 -8.55 10.77 1.35
CA VAL A 84 -7.52 10.22 0.46
C VAL A 84 -6.61 11.33 -0.06
N LYS A 85 -7.15 12.51 -0.38
CA LYS A 85 -6.34 13.68 -0.77
C LYS A 85 -5.37 14.10 0.34
N LYS A 86 -5.85 14.22 1.58
CA LYS A 86 -5.02 14.59 2.74
C LYS A 86 -3.96 13.53 3.06
N LEU A 87 -4.29 12.24 2.92
CA LEU A 87 -3.32 11.15 3.04
C LEU A 87 -2.19 11.26 2.01
N LYS A 88 -2.50 11.63 0.76
CA LYS A 88 -1.49 11.85 -0.29
C LYS A 88 -0.62 13.07 -0.06
N GLU A 89 -1.15 14.10 0.60
CA GLU A 89 -0.35 15.26 1.01
C GLU A 89 0.66 14.91 2.11
N LEU A 90 0.28 14.01 3.03
CA LEU A 90 1.14 13.53 4.11
C LEU A 90 2.15 12.48 3.64
N ILE A 91 1.71 11.57 2.75
CA ILE A 91 2.48 10.42 2.26
C ILE A 91 2.54 10.50 0.72
N PRO A 92 3.49 11.25 0.14
CA PRO A 92 3.56 11.48 -1.31
C PRO A 92 3.71 10.21 -2.15
N GLU A 93 4.26 9.15 -1.57
CA GLU A 93 4.40 7.83 -2.19
C GLU A 93 3.12 6.98 -2.14
N PHE A 94 2.05 7.46 -1.51
CA PHE A 94 0.78 6.75 -1.45
C PHE A 94 0.05 6.81 -2.80
N LEU A 95 0.31 5.84 -3.66
CA LEU A 95 -0.33 5.66 -4.96
C LEU A 95 -1.59 4.80 -4.83
N SER A 96 -2.73 5.30 -5.31
CA SER A 96 -4.02 4.63 -5.17
C SER A 96 -4.33 3.70 -6.35
N GLN A 97 -3.33 2.91 -6.75
CA GLN A 97 -3.38 1.98 -7.90
C GLN A 97 -4.66 1.13 -7.89
N ASN A 98 -5.20 0.89 -9.08
CA ASN A 98 -6.44 0.19 -9.33
C ASN A 98 -7.65 0.77 -8.57
N SER A 99 -7.77 2.07 -8.33
CA SER A 99 -8.92 2.65 -7.61
C SER A 99 -9.41 3.98 -8.17
N ILE A 100 -10.60 4.41 -7.72
CA ILE A 100 -11.17 5.71 -8.10
C ILE A 100 -10.33 6.92 -7.68
N TYR A 101 -9.37 6.73 -6.77
CA TYR A 101 -8.52 7.79 -6.26
C TYR A 101 -7.20 7.95 -7.03
N GLU A 102 -6.97 7.16 -8.08
CA GLU A 102 -5.83 7.37 -9.01
C GLU A 102 -5.84 8.77 -9.62
N GLU A 103 -7.02 9.37 -9.79
CA GLU A 103 -7.14 10.75 -10.28
C GLU A 103 -6.40 11.75 -9.38
N LEU A 104 -6.32 11.46 -8.08
CA LEU A 104 -5.64 12.28 -7.09
C LEU A 104 -4.12 12.06 -7.05
N ASP A 105 -3.58 11.03 -7.71
CA ASP A 105 -2.13 10.75 -7.74
C ASP A 105 -1.35 11.87 -8.45
N LYS A 106 -1.99 12.60 -9.38
CA LYS A 106 -1.36 13.64 -10.21
C LYS A 106 -1.20 14.98 -9.49
N ASP A 107 -1.95 15.19 -8.42
CA ASP A 107 -2.01 16.47 -7.70
C ASP A 107 -0.93 16.58 -6.60
N VAL A 108 -0.12 15.54 -6.42
CA VAL A 108 0.87 15.46 -5.34
C VAL A 108 2.11 16.30 -5.69
N LYS A 109 2.23 17.47 -5.04
CA LYS A 109 3.48 18.25 -5.07
C LYS A 109 4.51 17.59 -4.17
N ILE A 110 5.63 17.17 -4.75
CA ILE A 110 6.77 16.64 -3.99
C ILE A 110 7.30 17.76 -3.08
N ARG A 111 7.11 17.63 -1.76
CA ARG A 111 7.82 18.45 -0.77
C ARG A 111 9.31 18.12 -0.92
N THR A 112 10.10 19.10 -1.37
CA THR A 112 11.56 19.00 -1.50
C THR A 112 12.22 19.37 -0.19
#